data_AF-A0A1I7V437-F1
#
_entry.id   AF-A0A1I7V437-F1
#
_cell.length_a   1.000
_cell.length_b   1.000
_cell.length_c   1.000
_cell.angle_alpha   90.00
_cell.angle_beta   90.00
_cell.angle_gamma   90.00
#
_symmetry.space_group_name_H-M   'P 1'
#
loop_
_entity.id
_entity.type
_entity.pdbx_description
1 polymer ?
#
loop_
_entity_poly.entity_id
_entity_poly.type
_entity_poly.pdbx_seq_one_letter_code
_entity_poly.pdbx_strand_id
1 'polypeptide(L)'
;MTRGYFGYHCLTLVKEMGLSNVEGYFFMADDTVFNIWQRIDYSRVHHLLGYRNSSGGWWNGGYGISASKRIVEAIEENKDEKLAKAWKQFEDGMRKYGFVNENQTAKDEMLAKRGKSISDFFYIPTSESDYYATLMRLFYEQKFFLELAVNAFLKSVNYQNSLDGPKYYLWGGQRGKWTTYYNKDAIGMHPVKMSAFRKPGENRKKYCETVLQTWSDIMFGGSRNFTVKGDNDPDNMDR
;
A
#
# COMPACT_ATOMS: atom_id res chain seq x y z
N MET A 1 -4.82 -0.54 21.09
CA MET A 1 -5.36 -0.36 19.72
C MET A 1 -4.22 -0.61 18.73
N THR A 2 -4.09 -1.84 18.22
CA THR A 2 -3.03 -2.27 17.29
C THR A 2 -3.58 -2.84 15.97
N ARG A 3 -4.90 -2.77 15.77
CA ARG A 3 -5.65 -3.62 14.81
C ARG A 3 -5.45 -3.29 13.31
N GLY A 4 -4.49 -2.46 12.95
CA GLY A 4 -4.16 -2.16 11.54
C GLY A 4 -2.69 -1.88 11.25
N TYR A 5 -1.83 -1.82 12.27
CA TYR A 5 -0.43 -1.39 12.12
C TYR A 5 0.41 -2.32 11.23
N PHE A 6 -0.04 -3.56 11.09
CA PHE A 6 0.64 -4.58 10.32
C PHE A 6 -0.31 -5.26 9.33
N GLY A 7 -1.34 -4.53 8.85
CA GLY A 7 -2.35 -5.08 7.94
C GLY A 7 -1.78 -5.69 6.65
N TYR A 8 -0.60 -5.25 6.21
CA TYR A 8 0.11 -5.83 5.07
C TYR A 8 0.35 -7.34 5.20
N HIS A 9 0.50 -7.85 6.43
CA HIS A 9 0.69 -9.27 6.67
C HIS A 9 -0.53 -10.12 6.29
N CYS A 10 -1.72 -9.51 6.18
CA CYS A 10 -2.90 -10.23 5.67
C CYS A 10 -2.66 -10.80 4.27
N LEU A 11 -1.94 -10.09 3.38
CA LEU A 11 -1.62 -10.61 2.05
C LEU A 11 -0.60 -11.76 2.09
N THR A 12 0.32 -11.75 3.06
CA THR A 12 1.20 -12.91 3.32
C THR A 12 0.36 -14.15 3.64
N LEU A 13 -0.62 -14.03 4.54
CA LEU A 13 -1.50 -15.14 4.92
C LEU A 13 -2.36 -15.61 3.74
N VAL A 14 -2.89 -14.69 2.93
CA VAL A 14 -3.67 -15.05 1.73
C VAL A 14 -2.81 -15.84 0.73
N LYS A 15 -1.54 -15.47 0.52
CA LYS A 15 -0.63 -16.25 -0.34
C LYS A 15 -0.44 -17.69 0.17
N GLU A 16 -0.40 -17.86 1.48
CA GLU A 16 -0.23 -19.17 2.14
C GLU A 16 -1.49 -20.03 2.12
N MET A 17 -2.67 -19.44 1.89
CA MET A 17 -3.90 -20.21 1.65
C MET A 17 -3.86 -21.01 0.35
N GLY A 18 -2.89 -20.75 -0.54
CA GLY A 18 -2.67 -21.56 -1.73
C GLY A 18 -3.78 -21.43 -2.79
N LEU A 19 -4.45 -20.28 -2.86
CA LEU A 19 -5.44 -20.01 -3.89
C LEU A 19 -4.77 -20.08 -5.28
N SER A 20 -5.29 -20.95 -6.14
CA SER A 20 -4.82 -21.15 -7.52
C SER A 20 -5.53 -20.23 -8.50
N ASN A 21 -4.90 -19.96 -9.65
CA ASN A 21 -5.49 -19.21 -10.77
C ASN A 21 -5.91 -17.78 -10.43
N VAL A 22 -5.08 -17.06 -9.67
CA VAL A 22 -5.27 -15.64 -9.37
C VAL A 22 -4.17 -14.80 -10.04
N GLU A 23 -4.54 -13.64 -10.57
CA GLU A 23 -3.57 -12.69 -11.16
C GLU A 23 -2.73 -11.98 -10.10
N GLY A 24 -3.29 -11.82 -8.90
CA GLY A 24 -2.66 -11.19 -7.76
C GLY A 24 -3.67 -10.89 -6.65
N TYR A 25 -3.27 -10.06 -5.69
CA TYR A 25 -4.05 -9.77 -4.49
C TYR A 25 -4.11 -8.28 -4.21
N PHE A 26 -5.32 -7.81 -3.89
CA PHE A 26 -5.54 -6.47 -3.39
C PHE A 26 -5.52 -6.44 -1.86
N PHE A 27 -4.81 -5.47 -1.30
CA PHE A 27 -5.02 -5.02 0.07
C PHE A 27 -5.87 -3.74 0.06
N MET A 28 -6.85 -3.67 0.97
CA MET A 28 -7.64 -2.46 1.21
C MET A 28 -7.92 -2.35 2.71
N ALA A 29 -7.63 -1.19 3.30
CA ALA A 29 -7.99 -0.90 4.69
C ALA A 29 -9.51 -0.78 4.86
N ASP A 30 -10.02 -1.12 6.05
CA ASP A 30 -11.46 -1.19 6.36
C ASP A 30 -12.17 0.17 6.37
N ASP A 31 -11.41 1.26 6.34
CA ASP A 31 -11.89 2.63 6.24
C ASP A 31 -11.45 3.35 4.97
N THR A 32 -11.16 2.64 3.90
CA THR A 32 -10.79 3.25 2.62
C THR A 32 -11.79 2.95 1.53
N VAL A 33 -12.14 3.98 0.75
CA VAL A 33 -12.88 3.84 -0.51
C VAL A 33 -11.89 4.08 -1.64
N PHE A 34 -11.74 3.09 -2.51
CA PHE A 34 -11.03 3.24 -3.77
C PHE A 34 -12.05 3.16 -4.91
N ASN A 35 -12.02 4.16 -5.78
CA ASN A 35 -12.93 4.22 -6.91
C ASN A 35 -12.38 3.31 -8.02
N ILE A 36 -12.97 2.12 -8.17
CA ILE A 36 -12.45 1.01 -8.99
C ILE A 36 -12.39 1.29 -10.51
N TRP A 37 -12.97 2.38 -10.99
CA TRP A 37 -12.90 2.81 -12.39
C TRP A 37 -11.55 3.45 -12.77
N GLN A 38 -10.52 3.16 -11.99
CA GLN A 38 -9.13 3.48 -12.25
C GLN A 38 -8.45 2.23 -12.81
N ARG A 39 -7.86 2.32 -14.01
CA ARG A 39 -7.19 1.17 -14.61
C ARG A 39 -5.90 0.87 -13.84
N ILE A 40 -5.70 -0.41 -13.53
CA ILE A 40 -4.51 -0.94 -12.88
C ILE A 40 -3.88 -1.94 -13.86
N ASP A 41 -2.60 -1.74 -14.20
CA ASP A 41 -1.81 -2.79 -14.85
C ASP A 41 -1.51 -3.94 -13.87
N TYR A 42 -2.15 -5.09 -14.05
CA TYR A 42 -1.99 -6.25 -13.18
C TYR A 42 -0.67 -7.01 -13.35
N SER A 43 0.19 -6.62 -14.29
CA SER A 43 1.52 -7.22 -14.47
C SER A 43 2.55 -6.75 -13.45
N ARG A 44 2.28 -5.64 -12.75
CA ARG A 44 3.20 -4.97 -11.83
C ARG A 44 2.51 -4.56 -10.54
N VAL A 45 3.30 -4.26 -9.50
CA VAL A 45 2.78 -3.78 -8.21
C VAL A 45 2.03 -2.47 -8.41
N HIS A 46 0.91 -2.28 -7.73
CA HIS A 46 0.19 -1.00 -7.69
C HIS A 46 0.15 -0.47 -6.27
N HIS A 47 0.37 0.84 -6.08
CA HIS A 47 0.14 1.51 -4.82
C HIS A 47 -0.61 2.83 -5.04
N LEU A 48 -1.64 3.12 -4.25
CA LEU A 48 -2.49 4.31 -4.45
C LEU A 48 -1.70 5.63 -4.56
N LEU A 49 -0.63 5.76 -3.77
CA LEU A 49 0.19 6.98 -3.69
C LEU A 49 1.66 6.81 -4.07
N GLY A 50 2.12 5.57 -4.26
CA GLY A 50 3.55 5.26 -4.39
C GLY A 50 4.43 5.54 -3.18
N TYR A 51 5.72 5.66 -3.48
CA TYR A 51 6.77 6.06 -2.56
C TYR A 51 6.67 7.55 -2.22
N ARG A 52 6.98 7.92 -0.97
CA ARG A 52 7.22 9.33 -0.60
C ARG A 52 8.49 9.44 0.22
N ASN A 53 9.36 10.38 -0.17
CA ASN A 53 10.62 10.68 0.51
C ASN A 53 10.40 11.57 1.76
N SER A 54 9.61 11.10 2.71
CA SER A 54 9.33 11.83 3.96
C SER A 54 9.65 10.97 5.18
N SER A 55 10.40 11.54 6.13
CA SER A 55 10.64 10.93 7.45
C SER A 55 9.54 11.38 8.42
N GLY A 56 8.57 10.49 8.65
CA GLY A 56 7.46 10.75 9.57
C GLY A 56 7.78 10.34 11.02
N GLY A 57 6.96 10.82 11.97
CA GLY A 57 7.11 10.50 13.41
C GLY A 57 7.12 9.01 13.76
N TRP A 58 6.56 8.15 12.90
CA TRP A 58 6.59 6.70 13.06
C TRP A 58 8.00 6.11 13.10
N TRP A 59 8.98 6.74 12.46
CA TRP A 59 10.38 6.29 12.49
C TRP A 59 10.98 6.34 13.89
N ASN A 60 10.56 7.27 14.73
CA ASN A 60 11.14 7.45 16.07
C ASN A 60 10.52 6.52 17.13
N GLY A 61 9.51 5.73 16.77
CA GLY A 61 8.84 4.78 17.68
C GLY A 61 9.38 3.35 17.60
N GLY A 62 8.88 2.49 18.48
CA GLY A 62 9.26 1.07 18.56
C GLY A 62 8.93 0.23 17.32
N TYR A 63 8.05 0.74 16.45
CA TYR A 63 7.66 0.13 15.17
C TYR A 63 8.37 0.75 13.96
N GLY A 64 9.25 1.73 14.18
CA GLY A 64 10.09 2.37 13.19
C GLY A 64 11.52 1.87 13.27
N ILE A 65 12.46 2.75 13.66
CA ILE A 65 13.89 2.43 13.68
C ILE A 65 14.22 1.23 14.57
N SER A 66 13.55 1.07 15.72
CA SER A 66 13.79 -0.09 16.59
C SER A 66 13.40 -1.40 15.91
N ALA A 67 12.32 -1.43 15.14
CA ALA A 67 11.94 -2.58 14.33
C ALA A 67 12.91 -2.80 13.16
N SER A 68 13.35 -1.73 12.52
CA SER A 68 14.35 -1.80 11.46
C SER A 68 15.69 -2.39 11.92
N LYS A 69 16.17 -2.05 13.13
CA LYS A 69 17.38 -2.65 13.69
C LYS A 69 17.23 -4.15 13.88
N ARG A 70 16.11 -4.59 14.46
CA ARG A 70 15.78 -6.01 14.60
C ARG A 70 15.69 -6.75 13.27
N ILE A 71 15.20 -6.08 12.21
CA ILE A 71 15.20 -6.66 10.84
C ILE A 71 16.63 -6.91 10.36
N VAL A 72 17.51 -5.92 10.53
CA VAL A 72 18.92 -6.05 10.11
C VAL A 72 19.61 -7.17 10.89
N GLU A 73 19.42 -7.22 12.20
CA GLU A 73 19.93 -8.30 13.08
C GLU A 73 19.39 -9.68 12.63
N ALA A 74 18.08 -9.80 12.38
CA ALA A 74 17.47 -11.06 11.95
C ALA A 74 18.00 -11.55 10.59
N ILE A 75 18.36 -10.65 9.68
CA ILE A 75 18.98 -11.01 8.39
C ILE A 75 20.44 -11.44 8.56
N GLU A 76 21.18 -10.85 9.50
CA GLU A 76 22.57 -11.22 9.78
C GLU A 76 22.69 -12.62 10.37
N GLU A 77 21.74 -12.99 11.21
CA GLU A 77 21.67 -14.30 11.86
C GLU A 77 20.92 -15.34 11.01
N ASN A 78 20.42 -14.95 9.83
CA ASN A 78 19.56 -15.79 9.01
C ASN A 78 20.27 -17.02 8.45
N LYS A 79 19.62 -18.18 8.57
CA LYS A 79 20.03 -19.46 7.96
C LYS A 79 19.03 -19.98 6.92
N ASP A 80 17.89 -19.31 6.75
CA ASP A 80 16.86 -19.68 5.79
C ASP A 80 17.23 -19.20 4.38
N GLU A 81 17.40 -20.14 3.45
CA GLU A 81 17.78 -19.85 2.06
C GLU A 81 16.72 -19.03 1.31
N LYS A 82 15.44 -19.27 1.59
CA LYS A 82 14.32 -18.54 0.95
C LYS A 82 14.34 -17.08 1.39
N LEU A 83 14.54 -16.81 2.67
CA LEU A 83 14.68 -15.47 3.20
C LEU A 83 15.95 -14.78 2.68
N ALA A 84 17.08 -15.50 2.58
CA ALA A 84 18.30 -14.95 2.02
C ALA A 84 18.12 -14.53 0.55
N LYS A 85 17.43 -15.35 -0.26
CA LYS A 85 17.09 -15.04 -1.64
C LYS A 85 16.17 -13.82 -1.75
N ALA A 86 15.14 -13.73 -0.90
CA ALA A 86 14.24 -12.58 -0.87
C ALA A 86 14.98 -11.30 -0.46
N TRP A 87 15.87 -11.36 0.54
CA TRP A 87 16.67 -10.20 0.95
C TRP A 87 17.64 -9.74 -0.16
N LYS A 88 18.23 -10.69 -0.89
CA LYS A 88 19.05 -10.36 -2.05
C LYS A 88 18.23 -9.65 -3.14
N GLN A 89 17.04 -10.17 -3.47
CA GLN A 89 16.12 -9.52 -4.41
C GLN A 89 15.72 -8.11 -3.95
N PHE A 90 15.55 -7.92 -2.63
CA PHE A 90 15.25 -6.62 -2.03
C PHE A 90 16.39 -5.60 -2.24
N GLU A 91 17.63 -6.00 -1.97
CA GLU A 91 18.79 -5.14 -2.20
C GLU A 91 19.03 -4.86 -3.69
N ASP A 92 18.99 -5.89 -4.53
CA ASP A 92 19.17 -5.77 -5.98
C ASP A 92 18.09 -4.85 -6.58
N GLY A 93 16.86 -4.95 -6.10
CA GLY A 93 15.76 -4.08 -6.47
C GLY A 93 16.00 -2.63 -6.05
N MET A 94 16.38 -2.38 -4.80
CA MET A 94 16.71 -1.02 -4.32
C MET A 94 17.84 -0.38 -5.12
N ARG A 95 18.85 -1.17 -5.49
CA ARG A 95 19.96 -0.75 -6.34
C ARG A 95 19.47 -0.40 -7.75
N LYS A 96 18.70 -1.30 -8.36
CA LYS A 96 18.10 -1.12 -9.70
C LYS A 96 17.26 0.17 -9.80
N TYR A 97 16.51 0.50 -8.76
CA TYR A 97 15.65 1.70 -8.74
C TYR A 97 16.30 2.93 -8.09
N GLY A 98 17.61 2.87 -7.77
CA GLY A 98 18.39 4.03 -7.35
C GLY A 98 18.23 4.48 -5.89
N PHE A 99 17.68 3.63 -5.03
CA PHE A 99 17.56 3.91 -3.59
C PHE A 99 18.83 3.54 -2.81
N VAL A 100 19.66 2.67 -3.37
CA VAL A 100 20.93 2.20 -2.81
C VAL A 100 22.01 2.32 -3.89
N ASN A 101 23.14 2.98 -3.57
CA ASN A 101 24.29 3.08 -4.48
C ASN A 101 25.29 1.93 -4.30
N GLU A 102 26.33 1.86 -5.13
CA GLU A 102 27.36 0.80 -5.10
C GLU A 102 28.04 0.60 -3.74
N ASN A 103 28.13 1.66 -2.93
CA ASN A 103 28.77 1.63 -1.60
C ASN A 103 27.77 1.43 -0.45
N GLN A 104 26.49 1.21 -0.77
CA GLN A 104 25.42 1.02 0.19
C GLN A 104 24.78 -0.37 0.00
N THR A 105 24.16 -0.83 1.08
CA THR A 105 23.39 -2.07 1.16
C THR A 105 21.92 -1.77 1.50
N ALA A 106 21.05 -2.78 1.38
CA ALA A 106 19.68 -2.63 1.87
C ALA A 106 19.61 -2.35 3.38
N LYS A 107 20.61 -2.82 4.14
CA LYS A 107 20.70 -2.56 5.59
C LYS A 107 20.90 -1.07 5.87
N ASP A 108 21.80 -0.43 5.12
CA ASP A 108 22.05 1.01 5.25
C ASP A 108 20.78 1.81 4.99
N GLU A 109 20.03 1.44 3.96
CA GLU A 109 18.77 2.12 3.61
C GLU A 109 17.69 1.92 4.66
N MET A 110 17.57 0.71 5.22
CA MET A 110 16.65 0.42 6.32
C MET A 110 16.95 1.28 7.55
N LEU A 111 18.23 1.52 7.86
CA LEU A 111 18.68 2.31 9.01
C LEU A 111 18.65 3.83 8.76
N ALA A 112 18.52 4.29 7.52
CA ALA A 112 18.55 5.70 7.14
C ALA A 112 17.32 6.50 7.61
N LYS A 113 16.26 5.85 8.08
CA LYS A 113 14.97 6.47 8.50
C LYS A 113 14.29 7.28 7.39
N ARG A 114 14.39 6.82 6.15
CA ARG A 114 13.87 7.54 4.98
C ARG A 114 12.63 6.88 4.42
N GLY A 115 11.64 7.71 4.16
CA GLY A 115 10.46 7.34 3.40
C GLY A 115 9.30 6.81 4.24
N LYS A 116 8.11 6.96 3.66
CA LYS A 116 6.83 6.50 4.19
C LYS A 116 5.83 6.44 3.04
N SER A 117 4.94 5.45 3.03
CA SER A 117 3.83 5.35 2.08
C SER A 117 2.52 5.19 2.85
N ILE A 118 1.48 5.97 2.50
CA ILE A 118 0.16 5.77 3.12
C ILE A 118 -0.49 4.58 2.41
N SER A 119 -0.43 3.41 3.06
CA SER A 119 -0.65 2.11 2.44
C SER A 119 -2.02 1.53 2.75
N ASP A 120 -3.04 2.30 2.44
CA ASP A 120 -4.45 1.89 2.61
C ASP A 120 -5.00 1.07 1.43
N PHE A 121 -4.37 1.17 0.25
CA PHE A 121 -4.74 0.39 -0.94
C PHE A 121 -3.52 0.09 -1.81
N PHE A 122 -3.31 -1.18 -2.12
CA PHE A 122 -2.28 -1.64 -3.05
C PHE A 122 -2.60 -3.02 -3.62
N TYR A 123 -1.96 -3.37 -4.74
CA TYR A 123 -2.08 -4.64 -5.43
C TYR A 123 -0.71 -5.28 -5.62
N ILE A 124 -0.62 -6.59 -5.36
CA ILE A 124 0.58 -7.40 -5.54
C ILE A 124 0.27 -8.49 -6.58
N PRO A 125 0.94 -8.48 -7.75
CA PRO A 125 0.75 -9.54 -8.74
C PRO A 125 1.28 -10.88 -8.25
N THR A 126 0.74 -11.97 -8.76
CA THR A 126 1.17 -13.33 -8.41
C THR A 126 2.67 -13.54 -8.66
N SER A 127 3.23 -12.92 -9.70
CA SER A 127 4.66 -12.92 -10.00
C SER A 127 5.54 -12.35 -8.89
N GLU A 128 5.03 -11.42 -8.09
CA GLU A 128 5.75 -10.79 -6.97
C GLU A 128 5.30 -11.35 -5.60
N SER A 129 4.27 -12.19 -5.56
CA SER A 129 3.59 -12.59 -4.33
C SER A 129 4.44 -13.42 -3.37
N ASP A 130 5.30 -14.32 -3.88
CA ASP A 130 6.21 -15.11 -3.04
C ASP A 130 7.31 -14.25 -2.43
N TYR A 131 7.85 -13.31 -3.22
CA TYR A 131 8.83 -12.34 -2.77
C TYR A 131 8.23 -11.42 -1.70
N TYR A 132 7.07 -10.81 -1.99
CA TYR A 132 6.30 -10.00 -1.06
C TYR A 132 6.01 -10.75 0.24
N ALA A 133 5.44 -11.96 0.16
CA ALA A 133 5.04 -12.72 1.34
C ALA A 133 6.23 -13.04 2.25
N THR A 134 7.37 -13.39 1.68
CA THR A 134 8.61 -13.70 2.41
C THR A 134 9.16 -12.46 3.12
N LEU A 135 9.30 -11.35 2.39
CA LEU A 135 9.82 -10.10 2.95
C LEU A 135 8.88 -9.51 4.02
N MET A 136 7.58 -9.52 3.75
CA MET A 136 6.57 -8.98 4.66
C MET A 136 6.41 -9.82 5.92
N ARG A 137 6.67 -11.14 5.86
CA ARG A 137 6.71 -11.98 7.06
C ARG A 137 7.84 -11.55 8.00
N LEU A 138 9.04 -11.34 7.48
CA LEU A 138 10.16 -10.79 8.24
C LEU A 138 9.78 -9.45 8.89
N PHE A 139 9.24 -8.52 8.10
CA PHE A 139 8.85 -7.20 8.60
C PHE A 139 7.77 -7.29 9.70
N TYR A 140 6.80 -8.19 9.53
CA TYR A 140 5.73 -8.43 10.49
C TYR A 140 6.26 -8.98 11.82
N GLU A 141 7.11 -10.02 11.77
CA GLU A 141 7.69 -10.65 12.95
C GLU A 141 8.52 -9.66 13.77
N GLN A 142 9.19 -8.73 13.10
CA GLN A 142 9.94 -7.65 13.74
C GLN A 142 9.11 -6.41 14.09
N LYS A 143 7.78 -6.44 13.86
CA LYS A 143 6.82 -5.38 14.16
C LYS A 143 7.13 -4.07 13.44
N PHE A 144 7.52 -4.14 12.17
CA PHE A 144 7.78 -2.97 11.35
C PHE A 144 6.47 -2.40 10.81
N PHE A 145 6.24 -1.11 11.04
CA PHE A 145 4.96 -0.48 10.80
C PHE A 145 4.57 -0.45 9.30
N LEU A 146 3.27 -0.65 9.00
CA LEU A 146 2.71 -0.77 7.65
C LEU A 146 3.23 0.27 6.66
N GLU A 147 3.15 1.55 7.03
CA GLU A 147 3.53 2.64 6.13
C GLU A 147 5.05 2.68 5.84
N LEU A 148 5.86 2.03 6.68
CA LEU A 148 7.31 1.89 6.49
C LEU A 148 7.66 0.59 5.77
N ALA A 149 7.02 -0.51 6.14
CA ALA A 149 7.19 -1.84 5.53
C ALA A 149 6.84 -1.82 4.04
N VAL A 150 5.67 -1.27 3.68
CA VAL A 150 5.25 -1.17 2.29
C VAL A 150 6.12 -0.16 1.54
N ASN A 151 6.51 0.95 2.15
CA ASN A 151 7.44 1.91 1.53
C ASN A 151 8.78 1.27 1.19
N ALA A 152 9.35 0.48 2.11
CA ALA A 152 10.59 -0.25 1.90
C ALA A 152 10.44 -1.23 0.71
N PHE A 153 9.35 -2.00 0.66
CA PHE A 153 9.08 -2.90 -0.46
C PHE A 153 8.95 -2.16 -1.80
N LEU A 154 8.24 -1.02 -1.85
CA LEU A 154 8.09 -0.23 -3.08
C LEU A 154 9.44 0.26 -3.64
N LYS A 155 10.46 0.48 -2.80
CA LYS A 155 11.81 0.81 -3.27
C LYS A 155 12.49 -0.32 -4.04
N SER A 156 12.01 -1.55 -3.90
CA SER A 156 12.65 -2.75 -4.43
C SER A 156 11.93 -3.37 -5.64
N VAL A 157 10.79 -2.82 -6.08
CA VAL A 157 9.95 -3.41 -7.13
C VAL A 157 9.57 -2.41 -8.20
N ASN A 158 9.23 -2.91 -9.37
CA ASN A 158 8.56 -2.09 -10.38
C ASN A 158 7.11 -1.88 -9.93
N TYR A 159 6.76 -0.65 -9.54
CA TYR A 159 5.40 -0.32 -9.11
C TYR A 159 4.83 0.84 -9.92
N GLN A 160 3.52 0.85 -10.11
CA GLN A 160 2.75 1.97 -10.66
C GLN A 160 1.94 2.64 -9.54
N ASN A 161 1.58 3.90 -9.78
CA ASN A 161 0.63 4.64 -8.96
C ASN A 161 -0.70 4.86 -9.67
N SER A 162 -1.75 5.17 -8.92
CA SER A 162 -3.03 5.60 -9.51
C SER A 162 -2.88 6.89 -10.32
N LEU A 163 -3.87 7.16 -11.21
CA LEU A 163 -3.91 8.38 -12.03
C LEU A 163 -3.76 9.65 -11.19
N ASP A 164 -3.28 10.71 -11.82
CA ASP A 164 -3.32 12.03 -11.21
C ASP A 164 -4.78 12.44 -10.96
N GLY A 165 -5.03 13.02 -9.80
CA GLY A 165 -6.38 13.32 -9.35
C GLY A 165 -6.56 13.23 -7.83
N PRO A 166 -7.73 13.67 -7.33
CA PRO A 166 -7.98 13.87 -5.91
C PRO A 166 -7.87 12.58 -5.10
N LYS A 167 -6.96 12.56 -4.14
CA LYS A 167 -6.78 11.48 -3.15
C LYS A 167 -6.93 12.11 -1.77
N TYR A 168 -8.04 11.83 -1.10
CA TYR A 168 -8.40 12.51 0.13
C TYR A 168 -7.96 11.70 1.35
N TYR A 169 -7.12 12.30 2.19
CA TYR A 169 -6.72 11.76 3.50
C TYR A 169 -7.16 12.72 4.60
N LEU A 170 -8.33 12.48 5.16
CA LEU A 170 -8.97 13.36 6.15
C LEU A 170 -8.50 12.99 7.56
N TRP A 171 -7.99 13.98 8.29
CA TRP A 171 -7.46 13.81 9.65
C TRP A 171 -8.21 14.67 10.66
N GLY A 172 -8.13 14.31 11.95
CA GLY A 172 -8.77 15.06 13.03
C GLY A 172 -10.25 15.34 12.79
N GLY A 173 -10.68 16.59 12.97
CA GLY A 173 -12.07 17.02 12.79
C GLY A 173 -12.62 16.87 11.37
N GLN A 174 -11.77 16.64 10.35
CA GLN A 174 -12.22 16.43 8.98
C GLN A 174 -12.81 15.03 8.76
N ARG A 175 -12.47 14.05 9.62
CA ARG A 175 -12.91 12.65 9.47
C ARG A 175 -14.44 12.50 9.42
N GLY A 176 -15.18 13.38 10.09
CA GLY A 176 -16.65 13.38 10.09
C GLY A 176 -17.29 14.02 8.85
N LYS A 177 -16.49 14.63 7.96
CA LYS A 177 -16.95 15.42 6.81
C LYS A 177 -16.71 14.72 5.47
N TRP A 178 -16.47 13.40 5.47
CA TRP A 178 -16.14 12.63 4.26
C TRP A 178 -17.16 12.82 3.12
N THR A 179 -18.45 12.98 3.43
CA THR A 179 -19.52 13.26 2.45
C THR A 179 -19.31 14.56 1.68
N THR A 180 -18.63 15.54 2.27
CA THR A 180 -18.39 16.86 1.66
C THR A 180 -17.20 16.84 0.71
N TYR A 181 -16.25 15.93 0.93
CA TYR A 181 -15.07 15.78 0.09
C TYR A 181 -15.28 14.77 -1.04
N TYR A 182 -16.13 13.77 -0.83
CA TYR A 182 -16.29 12.67 -1.78
C TYR A 182 -17.01 13.16 -3.03
N ASN A 183 -16.50 12.75 -4.19
CA ASN A 183 -17.08 13.02 -5.48
C ASN A 183 -16.64 11.96 -6.50
N LYS A 184 -17.25 11.97 -7.67
CA LYS A 184 -17.00 11.00 -8.76
C LYS A 184 -15.57 11.03 -9.33
N ASP A 185 -14.87 12.14 -9.17
CA ASP A 185 -13.51 12.32 -9.69
C ASP A 185 -12.45 11.92 -8.65
N ALA A 186 -12.85 11.60 -7.42
CA ALA A 186 -11.94 11.08 -6.40
C ALA A 186 -11.31 9.74 -6.87
N ILE A 187 -10.01 9.59 -6.64
CA ILE A 187 -9.28 8.34 -6.93
C ILE A 187 -9.38 7.41 -5.72
N GLY A 188 -9.23 7.97 -4.53
CA GLY A 188 -9.37 7.26 -3.27
C GLY A 188 -9.66 8.23 -2.13
N MET A 189 -10.27 7.70 -1.07
CA MET A 189 -10.60 8.45 0.13
C MET A 189 -10.38 7.61 1.38
N HIS A 190 -9.61 8.17 2.31
CA HIS A 190 -9.49 7.74 3.69
C HIS A 190 -9.90 8.92 4.59
N PRO A 191 -10.71 8.73 5.64
CA PRO A 191 -11.41 7.52 6.02
C PRO A 191 -12.89 7.55 5.59
N VAL A 192 -13.45 6.38 5.27
CA VAL A 192 -14.88 6.12 5.19
C VAL A 192 -15.14 4.81 5.95
N LYS A 193 -15.41 4.92 7.26
CA LYS A 193 -15.47 3.75 8.15
C LYS A 193 -16.75 2.95 7.95
N MET A 194 -16.64 1.74 7.38
CA MET A 194 -17.79 0.85 7.17
C MET A 194 -18.52 0.48 8.47
N SER A 195 -17.81 0.42 9.59
CA SER A 195 -18.39 0.18 10.92
C SER A 195 -19.45 1.22 11.30
N ALA A 196 -19.36 2.45 10.80
CA ALA A 196 -20.34 3.51 11.04
C ALA A 196 -21.67 3.28 10.30
N PHE A 197 -21.70 2.38 9.31
CA PHE A 197 -22.87 2.08 8.48
C PHE A 197 -23.50 0.73 8.83
N ARG A 198 -22.96 0.00 9.82
CA ARG A 198 -23.39 -1.37 10.17
C ARG A 198 -24.84 -1.45 10.67
N LYS A 199 -25.40 -0.35 11.18
CA LYS A 199 -26.82 -0.23 11.53
C LYS A 199 -27.53 0.77 10.60
N PRO A 200 -28.84 0.59 10.31
CA PRO A 200 -29.63 1.63 9.66
C PRO A 200 -29.53 2.96 10.40
N GLY A 201 -29.51 4.08 9.67
CA GLY A 201 -29.41 5.43 10.22
C GLY A 201 -28.78 6.42 9.26
N GLU A 202 -28.61 7.67 9.71
CA GLU A 202 -28.14 8.78 8.87
C GLU A 202 -26.78 8.53 8.20
N ASN A 203 -25.82 7.90 8.89
CA ASN A 203 -24.52 7.60 8.28
C ASN A 203 -24.65 6.59 7.14
N ARG A 204 -25.50 5.56 7.28
CA ARG A 204 -25.76 4.60 6.19
C ARG A 204 -26.49 5.28 5.03
N LYS A 205 -27.51 6.10 5.33
CA LYS A 205 -28.24 6.86 4.32
C LYS A 205 -27.30 7.73 3.49
N LYS A 206 -26.46 8.53 4.16
CA LYS A 206 -25.43 9.35 3.50
C LYS A 206 -24.47 8.53 2.66
N TYR A 207 -24.05 7.36 3.14
CA TYR A 207 -23.16 6.49 2.36
C TYR A 207 -23.85 5.98 1.08
N CYS A 208 -25.13 5.60 1.18
CA CYS A 208 -25.92 5.21 0.02
C CYS A 208 -26.07 6.37 -0.98
N GLU A 209 -26.46 7.56 -0.50
CA GLU A 209 -26.71 8.75 -1.32
C GLU A 209 -25.45 9.36 -1.95
N THR A 210 -24.26 9.04 -1.43
CA THR A 210 -22.99 9.58 -1.92
C THR A 210 -22.17 8.50 -2.64
N VAL A 211 -21.56 7.58 -1.91
CA VAL A 211 -20.61 6.61 -2.46
C VAL A 211 -21.32 5.59 -3.34
N LEU A 212 -22.39 4.95 -2.85
CA LEU A 212 -23.09 3.93 -3.65
C LEU A 212 -23.84 4.53 -4.83
N GLN A 213 -24.47 5.70 -4.66
CA GLN A 213 -25.14 6.39 -5.76
C GLN A 213 -24.13 6.80 -6.85
N THR A 214 -23.00 7.40 -6.47
CA THR A 214 -21.93 7.76 -7.42
C THR A 214 -21.42 6.53 -8.18
N TRP A 215 -21.17 5.43 -7.46
CA TRP A 215 -20.78 4.17 -8.08
C TRP A 215 -21.85 3.65 -9.05
N SER A 216 -23.12 3.67 -8.64
CA SER A 216 -24.25 3.23 -9.47
C SER A 216 -24.39 4.08 -10.74
N ASP A 217 -24.30 5.41 -10.61
CA ASP A 217 -24.39 6.35 -11.73
C ASP A 217 -23.27 6.12 -12.74
N ILE A 218 -22.05 5.81 -12.26
CA ILE A 218 -20.92 5.49 -13.13
C ILE A 218 -21.15 4.12 -13.80
N MET A 219 -21.43 3.07 -13.03
CA MET A 219 -21.51 1.72 -13.56
C MET A 219 -22.69 1.51 -14.52
N PHE A 220 -23.83 2.17 -14.26
CA PHE A 220 -25.07 1.92 -14.99
C PHE A 220 -25.57 3.12 -15.80
N GLY A 221 -25.04 4.32 -15.58
CA GLY A 221 -25.42 5.54 -16.32
C GLY A 221 -24.67 5.75 -17.64
N GLY A 222 -23.93 4.76 -18.13
CA GLY A 222 -23.21 4.82 -19.41
C GLY A 222 -21.83 5.48 -19.35
N SER A 223 -21.04 5.22 -18.31
CA SER A 223 -19.78 5.93 -18.09
C SER A 223 -18.69 5.67 -19.13
N ARG A 224 -17.87 6.72 -19.24
CA ARG A 224 -16.70 6.99 -20.09
C ARG A 224 -15.84 5.77 -20.41
N ASN A 225 -15.25 5.80 -21.60
CA ASN A 225 -14.17 4.91 -21.98
C ASN A 225 -12.98 5.14 -21.02
N PHE A 226 -12.81 4.30 -19.99
CA PHE A 226 -11.67 4.33 -19.05
C PHE A 226 -10.41 3.74 -19.69
N THR A 227 -10.18 4.09 -20.96
CA THR A 227 -9.07 3.63 -21.76
C THR A 227 -7.78 4.28 -21.30
N VAL A 228 -7.04 3.49 -20.52
CA VAL A 228 -5.57 3.46 -20.45
C VAL A 228 -4.97 4.65 -19.67
N LYS A 229 -4.47 4.40 -18.45
CA LYS A 229 -3.24 5.07 -18.01
C LYS A 229 -2.17 4.55 -18.97
N GLY A 230 -1.61 5.42 -19.80
CA GLY A 230 -0.53 5.01 -20.70
C GLY A 230 0.65 4.51 -19.88
N ASP A 231 1.38 3.50 -20.35
CA ASP A 231 2.67 3.14 -19.74
C ASP A 231 3.64 4.35 -19.70
N ASN A 232 3.36 5.37 -20.51
CA ASN A 232 4.08 6.64 -20.61
C ASN A 232 3.58 7.73 -19.64
N ASP A 233 2.49 7.51 -18.90
CA ASP A 233 2.03 8.46 -17.90
C ASP A 233 2.99 8.42 -16.70
N PRO A 234 3.51 9.57 -16.25
CA PRO A 234 4.53 9.59 -15.23
C PRO A 234 4.03 8.96 -13.93
N ASP A 235 4.74 7.95 -13.46
CA ASP A 235 4.61 7.52 -12.09
C ASP A 235 5.22 8.57 -11.17
N ASN A 236 4.49 8.98 -10.13
CA ASN A 236 5.04 9.84 -9.09
C ASN A 236 6.16 9.10 -8.35
N MET A 237 7.38 9.25 -8.85
CA MET A 237 8.61 9.02 -8.12
C MET A 237 9.06 10.39 -7.62
N ASP A 238 8.55 10.82 -6.48
CA ASP A 238 9.16 11.94 -5.75
C ASP A 238 10.59 11.50 -5.38
N ARG A 239 11.57 11.85 -6.22
CA ARG A 239 13.00 11.61 -6.00
C ARG A 239 13.51 12.59 -4.97
#